data_AF-A0A2G8SKA3-F1
#
_entry.id   AF-A0A2G8SKA3-F1
#
_cell.length_a   1.000
_cell.length_b   1.000
_cell.length_c   1.000
_cell.angle_alpha   90.00
_cell.angle_beta   90.00
_cell.angle_gamma   90.00
#
_symmetry.space_group_name_H-M   'P 1'
#
loop_
_entity.id
_entity.type
_entity.pdbx_description
1 polymer ?
#
loop_
_entity_poly.entity_id
_entity_poly.type
_entity_poly.pdbx_seq_one_letter_code
_entity_poly.pdbx_strand_id
1 'polypeptide(L)'
;MYFIGTVKDVKGEGLKGATVDVWQADGDGVYDIQYPDREEPNDRGKILANSDGTFNYRGILPTAYPIPSDGPTGDLLKVLGRHPHRASHIHFTVKAPGYDDLTSALYPSHSPFLGTDPVFATKKSLICQLTEELDSKRWAEMGFKEGEVQGGRVWVWQYNFVLPTVGEVEELKKARAQKTKL
;
A
#
# COMPACT_ATOMS: atom_id res chain seq x y z
N MET A 1 7.48 5.29 -10.35
CA MET A 1 7.68 4.29 -9.29
C MET A 1 7.47 2.91 -9.89
N TYR A 2 8.28 1.93 -9.50
CA TYR A 2 8.11 0.52 -9.82
C TYR A 2 7.92 -0.27 -8.52
N PHE A 3 6.79 -0.95 -8.38
CA PHE A 3 6.48 -1.75 -7.21
C PHE A 3 6.69 -3.23 -7.53
N ILE A 4 7.39 -3.94 -6.64
CA ILE A 4 7.66 -5.37 -6.74
C ILE A 4 7.07 -6.05 -5.50
N GLY A 5 6.13 -6.96 -5.72
CA GLY A 5 5.44 -7.66 -4.65
C GLY A 5 5.58 -9.16 -4.75
N THR A 6 5.54 -9.84 -3.60
CA THR A 6 5.24 -11.27 -3.53
C THR A 6 4.09 -11.52 -2.57
N VAL A 7 3.27 -12.54 -2.86
CA VAL A 7 2.22 -13.03 -1.96
C VAL A 7 2.56 -14.47 -1.58
N LYS A 8 2.80 -14.72 -0.30
CA LYS A 8 3.30 -15.99 0.23
C LYS A 8 2.48 -16.50 1.40
N ASP A 9 2.56 -17.80 1.66
CA ASP A 9 2.08 -18.37 2.92
C ASP A 9 3.08 -18.10 4.07
N VAL A 10 2.72 -18.55 5.27
CA VAL A 10 3.56 -18.42 6.48
C VAL A 10 4.84 -19.27 6.43
N LYS A 11 4.96 -20.20 5.46
CA LYS A 11 6.13 -21.06 5.24
C LYS A 11 7.07 -20.48 4.16
N GLY A 12 6.65 -19.43 3.46
CA GLY A 12 7.41 -18.73 2.43
C GLY A 12 7.11 -19.18 0.99
N GLU A 13 6.12 -20.04 0.80
CA GLU A 13 5.70 -20.55 -0.51
C GLU A 13 4.77 -19.55 -1.22
N GLY A 14 4.98 -19.38 -2.52
CA GLY A 14 4.18 -18.47 -3.35
C GLY A 14 2.72 -18.91 -3.49
N LEU A 15 1.79 -17.96 -3.37
CA LEU A 15 0.36 -18.25 -3.46
C LEU A 15 -0.17 -18.15 -4.89
N LYS A 16 -0.45 -19.30 -5.51
CA LYS A 16 -1.12 -19.37 -6.81
C LYS A 16 -2.53 -18.81 -6.74
N GLY A 17 -2.89 -17.97 -7.70
CA GLY A 17 -4.22 -17.38 -7.80
C GLY A 17 -4.45 -16.23 -6.82
N ALA A 18 -3.38 -15.69 -6.22
CA ALA A 18 -3.48 -14.51 -5.40
C ALA A 18 -3.86 -13.28 -6.25
N THR A 19 -4.78 -12.47 -5.72
CA THR A 19 -5.20 -11.21 -6.33
C THR A 19 -4.83 -10.05 -5.42
N VAL A 20 -4.34 -8.97 -6.02
CA VAL A 20 -3.94 -7.74 -5.33
C VAL A 20 -4.71 -6.57 -5.91
N ASP A 21 -5.64 -6.03 -5.13
CA ASP A 21 -6.29 -4.76 -5.42
C ASP A 21 -5.42 -3.66 -4.80
N VAL A 22 -4.97 -2.71 -5.61
CA VAL A 22 -4.09 -1.60 -5.20
C VAL A 22 -4.75 -0.26 -5.52
N TRP A 23 -4.64 0.71 -4.61
CA TRP A 23 -5.11 2.07 -4.84
C TRP A 23 -4.35 3.09 -4.01
N GLN A 24 -4.18 4.30 -4.53
CA GLN A 24 -3.49 5.40 -3.87
C GLN A 24 -4.03 6.75 -4.36
N ALA A 25 -3.66 7.81 -3.66
CA ALA A 25 -3.81 9.17 -4.17
C ALA A 25 -2.77 9.45 -5.25
N ASP A 26 -3.09 10.39 -6.14
CA ASP A 26 -2.17 10.82 -7.19
C ASP A 26 -1.04 11.73 -6.68
N GLY A 27 -0.31 12.37 -7.60
CA GLY A 27 0.84 13.23 -7.29
C GLY A 27 0.45 14.51 -6.54
N ASP A 28 -0.81 14.91 -6.64
CA ASP A 28 -1.40 16.07 -5.97
C ASP A 28 -2.12 15.68 -4.67
N GLY A 29 -2.13 14.38 -4.33
CA GLY A 29 -2.73 13.88 -3.10
C GLY A 29 -4.24 13.70 -3.20
N VAL A 30 -4.77 13.50 -4.41
CA VAL A 30 -6.20 13.36 -4.67
C VAL A 30 -6.50 11.97 -5.22
N TYR A 31 -7.54 11.30 -4.72
CA TYR A 31 -8.01 10.07 -5.33
C TYR A 31 -8.84 10.37 -6.58
N ASP A 32 -8.75 9.50 -7.58
CA ASP A 32 -9.52 9.60 -8.82
C ASP A 32 -11.02 9.89 -8.63
N ILE A 33 -11.67 9.24 -7.66
CA ILE A 33 -13.10 9.43 -7.34
C ILE A 33 -13.45 10.81 -6.75
N GLN A 34 -12.46 11.62 -6.38
CA GLN A 34 -12.67 12.97 -5.86
C GLN A 34 -12.68 14.03 -6.97
N TYR A 35 -12.23 13.67 -8.19
CA TYR A 35 -12.31 14.56 -9.34
C TYR A 35 -13.73 14.50 -9.94
N PRO A 36 -14.44 15.63 -10.08
CA PRO A 36 -15.84 15.63 -10.52
C PRO A 36 -16.01 15.15 -11.96
N ASP A 37 -15.03 15.43 -12.82
CA ASP A 37 -15.11 15.18 -14.27
C ASP A 37 -14.28 13.97 -14.73
N ARG A 38 -13.87 13.10 -13.80
CA ARG A 38 -13.07 11.91 -14.14
C ARG A 38 -13.97 10.70 -14.40
N GLU A 39 -13.92 10.19 -15.63
CA GLU A 39 -14.72 9.04 -16.07
C GLU A 39 -13.99 7.70 -15.92
N GLU A 40 -12.65 7.71 -15.95
CA GLU A 40 -11.82 6.51 -15.93
C GLU A 40 -11.09 6.32 -14.59
N PRO A 41 -10.89 5.06 -14.15
CA PRO A 41 -10.05 4.76 -13.00
C PRO A 41 -8.63 5.29 -13.17
N ASN A 42 -8.06 5.85 -12.12
CA ASN A 42 -6.65 6.25 -12.10
C ASN A 42 -6.01 5.91 -10.76
N ASP A 43 -4.72 5.60 -10.76
CA ASP A 43 -3.95 5.22 -9.57
C ASP A 43 -4.58 4.07 -8.75
N ARG A 44 -5.33 3.19 -9.44
CA ARG A 44 -5.92 1.97 -8.89
C ARG A 44 -5.87 0.83 -9.90
N GLY A 45 -5.82 -0.40 -9.42
CA GLY A 45 -5.77 -1.57 -10.28
C GLY A 45 -6.03 -2.88 -9.53
N LYS A 46 -6.32 -3.92 -10.30
CA LYS A 46 -6.43 -5.31 -9.81
C LYS A 46 -5.41 -6.16 -10.53
N ILE A 47 -4.57 -6.84 -9.78
CA ILE A 47 -3.44 -7.61 -10.31
C ILE A 47 -3.63 -9.07 -9.91
N LEU A 48 -3.65 -9.97 -10.89
CA LEU A 48 -3.49 -11.40 -10.64
C LEU A 48 -1.99 -11.70 -10.55
N ALA A 49 -1.54 -12.20 -9.39
CA ALA A 49 -0.15 -12.59 -9.22
C ALA A 49 0.17 -13.84 -10.06
N ASN A 50 1.44 -13.98 -10.41
CA ASN A 50 1.97 -15.18 -11.04
C ASN A 50 1.80 -16.41 -10.13
N SER A 51 2.00 -17.61 -10.68
CA SER A 51 1.84 -18.86 -9.92
C SER A 51 2.81 -18.99 -8.73
N ASP A 52 3.94 -18.28 -8.78
CA ASP A 52 4.93 -18.19 -7.69
C ASP A 52 4.63 -17.05 -6.70
N GLY A 53 3.46 -16.39 -6.84
CA GLY A 53 3.00 -15.29 -6.01
C GLY A 53 3.63 -13.93 -6.36
N THR A 54 4.51 -13.85 -7.36
CA THR A 54 5.13 -12.58 -7.76
C THR A 54 4.16 -11.69 -8.52
N PHE A 55 4.27 -10.37 -8.33
CA PHE A 55 3.59 -9.37 -9.14
C PHE A 55 4.39 -8.08 -9.16
N ASN A 56 4.11 -7.22 -10.15
CA ASN A 56 4.68 -5.89 -10.21
C ASN A 56 3.73 -4.92 -10.92
N TYR A 57 3.91 -3.63 -10.66
CA TYR A 57 3.23 -2.59 -11.42
C TYR A 57 4.06 -1.31 -11.45
N ARG A 58 3.78 -0.47 -12.46
CA ARG A 58 4.28 0.90 -12.56
C ARG A 58 3.20 1.86 -12.07
N GLY A 59 3.61 2.85 -11.30
CA GLY A 59 2.75 3.92 -10.85
C GLY A 59 3.57 5.15 -10.49
N ILE A 60 2.95 6.11 -9.84
CA ILE A 60 3.63 7.26 -9.25
C ILE A 60 3.91 7.02 -7.77
N LEU A 61 4.91 7.71 -7.22
CA LEU A 61 5.13 7.69 -5.78
C LEU A 61 4.05 8.57 -5.13
N PRO A 62 3.20 8.07 -4.22
CA PRO A 62 2.14 8.88 -3.65
C PRO A 62 2.71 10.02 -2.81
N THR A 63 1.93 11.09 -2.66
CA THR A 63 2.25 12.21 -1.77
C THR A 63 1.43 12.14 -0.47
N ALA A 64 1.88 12.87 0.55
CA ALA A 64 1.10 13.07 1.77
C ALA A 64 -0.05 14.05 1.48
N TYR A 65 -1.22 13.80 2.06
CA TYR A 65 -2.42 14.58 1.74
C TYR A 65 -3.29 14.79 2.99
N PRO A 66 -4.07 15.89 3.06
CA PRO A 66 -5.01 16.12 4.15
C PRO A 66 -6.28 15.29 3.98
N ILE A 67 -6.85 14.82 5.10
CA ILE A 67 -8.27 14.44 5.12
C ILE A 67 -9.14 15.71 5.04
N PRO A 68 -10.41 15.60 4.58
CA PRO A 68 -11.36 16.72 4.67
C PRO A 68 -11.41 17.31 6.07
N SER A 69 -11.25 18.63 6.17
CA SER A 69 -11.08 19.36 7.44
C SER A 69 -12.01 20.56 7.59
N ASP A 70 -12.97 20.68 6.69
CA ASP A 70 -14.06 21.66 6.62
C ASP A 70 -15.35 21.17 7.31
N GLY A 71 -15.29 20.03 8.00
CA GLY A 71 -16.42 19.45 8.75
C GLY A 71 -16.07 19.10 10.20
N PRO A 72 -16.96 18.35 10.89
CA PRO A 72 -16.83 18.06 12.32
C PRO A 72 -15.49 17.40 12.72
N THR A 73 -14.96 16.52 11.87
CA THR A 73 -13.64 15.90 12.08
C THR A 73 -12.53 16.94 12.07
N GLY A 74 -12.59 17.90 11.15
CA GLY A 74 -11.63 18.99 11.08
C GLY A 74 -11.69 19.91 12.30
N ASP A 75 -12.90 20.23 12.76
CA ASP A 75 -13.07 21.06 13.97
C ASP A 75 -12.56 20.37 15.22
N LEU A 76 -12.80 19.05 15.35
CA LEU A 76 -12.21 18.26 16.42
C LEU A 76 -10.67 18.28 16.37
N LEU A 77 -10.07 18.09 15.19
CA LEU A 77 -8.61 18.14 15.03
C LEU A 77 -8.04 19.51 15.44
N LYS A 78 -8.71 20.61 15.07
CA LYS A 78 -8.32 21.98 15.47
C LYS A 78 -8.33 22.14 17.00
N VAL A 79 -9.40 21.71 17.67
CA VAL A 79 -9.52 21.78 19.14
C VAL A 79 -8.42 20.97 19.83
N LEU A 80 -8.04 19.83 19.27
CA LEU A 80 -6.97 18.98 19.78
C LEU A 80 -5.55 19.46 19.39
N GLY A 81 -5.42 20.55 18.61
CA GLY A 81 -4.14 21.04 18.11
C GLY A 81 -3.45 20.06 17.13
N ARG A 82 -4.22 19.26 16.39
CA ARG A 82 -3.73 18.24 15.46
C ARG A 82 -3.90 18.66 14.00
N HIS A 83 -3.00 18.20 13.13
CA HIS A 83 -3.10 18.42 11.69
C HIS A 83 -3.97 17.35 11.00
N PRO A 84 -4.55 17.64 9.82
CA PRO A 84 -5.34 16.67 9.04
C PRO A 84 -4.51 15.81 8.06
N HIS A 85 -3.20 16.04 7.95
CA HIS A 85 -2.35 15.34 6.97
C HIS A 85 -2.07 13.89 7.33
N ARG A 86 -2.36 12.99 6.39
CA ARG A 86 -1.92 11.60 6.42
C ARG A 86 -0.53 11.49 5.80
N ALA A 87 0.25 10.52 6.27
CA ALA A 87 1.49 10.16 5.58
C ALA A 87 1.17 9.67 4.15
N SER A 88 2.11 9.79 3.23
CA SER A 88 2.06 9.14 1.92
C SER A 88 1.93 7.63 2.08
N HIS A 89 1.08 6.99 1.29
CA HIS A 89 0.88 5.54 1.37
C HIS A 89 0.19 4.96 0.13
N ILE A 90 0.30 3.64 0.02
CA ILE A 90 -0.38 2.80 -0.96
C ILE A 90 -1.26 1.82 -0.21
N HIS A 91 -2.52 1.68 -0.60
CA HIS A 91 -3.42 0.69 -0.04
C HIS A 91 -3.40 -0.61 -0.84
N PHE A 92 -3.62 -1.70 -0.12
CA PHE A 92 -3.70 -3.04 -0.69
C PHE A 92 -4.85 -3.82 -0.07
N THR A 93 -5.58 -4.55 -0.91
CA THR A 93 -6.35 -5.73 -0.50
C THR A 93 -5.74 -6.93 -1.21
N VAL A 94 -5.24 -7.90 -0.45
CA VAL A 94 -4.60 -9.10 -0.96
C VAL A 94 -5.47 -10.30 -0.58
N LYS A 95 -5.77 -11.14 -1.56
CA LYS A 95 -6.61 -12.33 -1.39
C LYS A 95 -5.98 -13.53 -2.05
N ALA A 96 -6.22 -14.72 -1.52
CA ALA A 96 -5.88 -15.98 -2.18
C ALA A 96 -6.86 -17.09 -1.75
N PRO A 97 -7.20 -18.05 -2.62
CA PRO A 97 -8.14 -19.13 -2.27
C PRO A 97 -7.68 -19.94 -1.05
N GLY A 98 -8.52 -20.01 -0.02
CA GLY A 98 -8.22 -20.74 1.24
C GLY A 98 -7.42 -19.95 2.27
N TYR A 99 -7.06 -18.69 1.98
CA TYR A 99 -6.32 -17.81 2.85
C TYR A 99 -7.20 -16.69 3.41
N ASP A 100 -6.81 -16.13 4.55
CA ASP A 100 -7.47 -14.98 5.15
C ASP A 100 -7.11 -13.72 4.36
N ASP A 101 -8.13 -12.90 4.05
CA ASP A 101 -7.95 -11.67 3.29
C ASP A 101 -7.13 -10.65 4.08
N LEU A 102 -6.18 -9.99 3.42
CA LEU A 102 -5.36 -8.95 4.02
C LEU A 102 -5.73 -7.57 3.45
N THR A 103 -6.25 -6.68 4.29
CA THR A 103 -6.32 -5.24 4.01
C THR A 103 -5.17 -4.52 4.72
N SER A 104 -4.34 -3.82 3.97
CA SER A 104 -3.15 -3.14 4.50
C SER A 104 -2.86 -1.83 3.77
N ALA A 105 -1.91 -1.06 4.32
CA ALA A 105 -1.31 0.08 3.65
C ALA A 105 0.20 0.08 3.91
N LEU A 106 0.98 0.49 2.93
CA LEU A 106 2.43 0.63 3.04
C LEU A 106 2.83 2.09 2.91
N TYR A 107 3.83 2.52 3.69
CA TYR A 107 4.25 3.91 3.81
C TYR A 107 5.74 4.05 3.45
N PRO A 108 6.15 5.02 2.61
CA PRO A 108 7.56 5.27 2.39
C PRO A 108 8.20 5.88 3.64
N SER A 109 9.42 5.44 3.96
CA SER A 109 10.18 5.83 5.15
C SER A 109 10.47 7.34 5.25
N HIS A 110 10.57 8.02 4.11
CA HIS A 110 10.79 9.45 4.02
C HIS A 110 9.49 10.27 4.09
N SER A 111 8.34 9.62 4.26
CA SER A 111 7.07 10.33 4.29
C SER A 111 6.95 11.24 5.53
N PRO A 112 6.43 12.47 5.39
CA PRO A 112 6.03 13.24 6.55
C PRO A 112 4.86 12.57 7.29
N PHE A 113 4.65 12.94 8.55
CA PHE A 113 3.50 12.54 9.36
C PHE A 113 3.42 11.05 9.77
N LEU A 114 4.45 10.23 9.52
CA LEU A 114 4.47 8.80 9.90
C LEU A 114 4.17 8.50 11.38
N GLY A 115 4.44 9.45 12.29
CA GLY A 115 4.16 9.32 13.72
C GLY A 115 2.97 10.14 14.22
N THR A 116 2.36 10.95 13.34
CA THR A 116 1.32 11.92 13.69
C THR A 116 0.07 11.80 12.83
N ASP A 117 -0.01 10.77 11.97
CA ASP A 117 -1.15 10.50 11.09
C ASP A 117 -2.49 10.56 11.88
N PRO A 118 -3.46 11.38 11.44
CA PRO A 118 -4.71 11.60 12.15
C PRO A 118 -5.57 10.34 12.29
N VAL A 119 -5.38 9.32 11.43
CA VAL A 119 -6.16 8.07 11.45
C VAL A 119 -5.42 6.89 12.10
N PHE A 120 -4.22 7.13 12.66
CA PHE A 120 -3.46 6.14 13.45
C PHE A 120 -3.18 4.80 12.74
N ALA A 121 -3.14 4.80 11.40
CA ALA A 121 -2.96 3.59 10.60
C ALA A 121 -1.49 3.13 10.44
N THR A 122 -0.54 4.02 10.75
CA THR A 122 0.90 3.77 10.63
C THR A 122 1.40 2.76 11.66
N LYS A 123 2.09 1.71 11.19
CA LYS A 123 2.79 0.73 12.04
C LYS A 123 4.23 0.62 11.57
N LYS A 124 5.19 0.45 12.50
CA LYS A 124 6.62 0.34 12.16
C LYS A 124 6.90 -0.72 11.07
N SER A 125 6.22 -1.85 11.12
CA SER A 125 6.36 -2.94 10.14
C SER A 125 5.83 -2.63 8.74
N LEU A 126 5.06 -1.55 8.59
CA LEU A 126 4.46 -1.12 7.32
C LEU A 126 5.19 0.11 6.72
N ILE A 127 6.25 0.57 7.38
CA ILE A 127 7.12 1.65 6.88
C ILE A 127 8.25 1.00 6.07
N CYS A 128 8.35 1.34 4.81
CA CYS A 128 9.26 0.72 3.84
C CYS A 128 10.34 1.71 3.41
N GLN A 129 11.60 1.26 3.39
CA GLN A 129 12.66 1.97 2.68
C GLN A 129 12.51 1.71 1.18
N LEU A 130 12.55 2.78 0.39
CA LEU A 130 12.53 2.70 -1.07
C LEU A 130 13.95 2.92 -1.59
N THR A 131 14.28 2.31 -2.72
CA THR A 131 15.55 2.53 -3.40
C THR A 131 15.34 3.37 -4.65
N GLU A 132 16.36 4.14 -5.02
CA GLU A 132 16.39 4.85 -6.29
C GLU A 132 17.11 3.99 -7.33
N GLU A 133 16.46 3.76 -8.46
CA GLU A 133 17.10 3.23 -9.66
C GLU A 133 17.46 4.38 -10.61
N LEU A 134 18.74 4.49 -10.94
CA LEU A 134 19.29 5.58 -11.75
C LEU A 134 19.75 5.12 -13.15
N ASP A 135 19.83 3.81 -13.39
CA ASP A 135 20.23 3.27 -14.69
C ASP A 135 19.02 3.16 -15.64
N SER A 136 19.07 3.94 -16.71
CA SER A 136 18.02 3.94 -17.74
C SER A 136 17.84 2.60 -18.44
N LYS A 137 18.87 1.74 -18.48
CA LYS A 137 18.73 0.37 -19.00
C LYS A 137 17.80 -0.46 -18.12
N ARG A 138 17.92 -0.32 -16.80
CA ARG A 138 17.04 -1.02 -15.84
C ARG A 138 15.61 -0.48 -15.88
N TRP A 139 15.42 0.80 -16.18
CA TRP A 139 14.07 1.35 -16.40
C TRP A 139 13.36 0.69 -17.58
N ALA A 140 14.09 0.43 -18.68
CA ALA A 140 13.54 -0.27 -19.83
C ALA A 140 13.13 -1.72 -19.49
N GLU A 141 13.93 -2.43 -18.68
CA GLU A 141 13.58 -3.76 -18.17
C GLU A 141 12.32 -3.75 -17.28
N MET A 142 12.08 -2.65 -16.55
CA MET A 142 10.86 -2.41 -15.76
C MET A 142 9.66 -1.97 -16.62
N GLY A 143 9.84 -1.82 -17.94
CA GLY A 143 8.80 -1.46 -18.89
C GLY A 143 8.54 0.04 -19.05
N PHE A 144 9.41 0.91 -18.52
CA PHE A 144 9.33 2.35 -18.79
C PHE A 144 9.79 2.66 -20.22
N LYS A 145 9.06 3.56 -20.89
CA LYS A 145 9.41 4.01 -22.24
C LYS A 145 10.46 5.13 -22.20
N GLU A 146 11.16 5.31 -23.32
CA GLU A 146 12.04 6.45 -23.50
C GLU A 146 11.27 7.77 -23.30
N GLY A 147 11.84 8.68 -22.51
CA GLY A 147 11.20 9.96 -22.16
C GLY A 147 10.10 9.88 -21.09
N GLU A 148 9.67 8.68 -20.65
CA GLU A 148 8.65 8.53 -19.60
C GLU A 148 9.18 8.94 -18.22
N VAL A 149 10.47 8.69 -17.95
CA VAL A 149 11.12 9.03 -16.68
C VAL A 149 11.62 10.48 -16.72
N GLN A 150 10.88 11.38 -16.09
CA GLN A 150 11.18 12.83 -16.12
C GLN A 150 12.14 13.30 -15.00
N GLY A 151 12.28 12.52 -13.93
CA GLY A 151 13.03 12.92 -12.72
C GLY A 151 14.45 12.35 -12.58
N GLY A 152 14.97 11.73 -13.64
CA GLY A 152 16.29 11.07 -13.63
C GLY A 152 16.39 9.84 -12.71
N ARG A 153 15.27 9.36 -12.18
CA ARG A 153 15.20 8.20 -11.28
C ARG A 153 13.86 7.50 -11.34
N VAL A 154 13.87 6.21 -11.03
CA VAL A 154 12.67 5.42 -10.69
C VAL A 154 12.78 4.98 -9.24
N TRP A 155 11.78 5.33 -8.43
CA TRP A 155 11.62 4.75 -7.09
C TRP A 155 11.22 3.28 -7.21
N VAL A 156 12.01 2.39 -6.61
CA VAL A 156 11.71 0.97 -6.51
C VAL A 156 11.22 0.67 -5.10
N TRP A 157 10.02 0.07 -5.01
CA TRP A 157 9.40 -0.34 -3.76
C TRP A 157 9.18 -1.85 -3.77
N GLN A 158 9.84 -2.57 -2.87
CA GLN A 158 9.67 -4.01 -2.72
C GLN A 158 8.95 -4.37 -1.41
N TYR A 159 7.99 -5.29 -1.47
CA TYR A 159 7.31 -5.80 -0.27
C TYR A 159 6.85 -7.26 -0.41
N ASN A 160 6.92 -8.02 0.69
CA ASN A 160 6.45 -9.41 0.74
C ASN A 160 5.19 -9.49 1.62
N PHE A 161 4.06 -9.78 1.01
CA PHE A 161 2.81 -10.06 1.71
C PHE A 161 2.79 -11.52 2.17
N VAL A 162 2.38 -11.74 3.41
CA VAL A 162 2.23 -13.06 4.00
C VAL A 162 0.77 -13.22 4.42
N LEU A 163 0.11 -14.24 3.89
CA LEU A 163 -1.27 -14.57 4.24
C LEU A 163 -1.29 -15.89 5.01
N PRO A 164 -1.87 -15.93 6.22
CA PRO A 164 -2.21 -17.17 6.88
C PRO A 164 -3.45 -17.81 6.23
N THR A 165 -3.57 -19.12 6.33
CA THR A 165 -4.81 -19.81 5.99
C THR A 165 -5.93 -19.39 6.93
N VAL A 166 -7.19 -19.51 6.48
CA VAL A 166 -8.35 -19.27 7.36
C VAL A 166 -8.30 -20.17 8.60
N GLY A 167 -7.83 -21.42 8.45
CA GLY A 167 -7.65 -22.35 9.56
C GLY A 167 -6.65 -21.86 10.62
N GLU A 168 -5.46 -21.43 10.19
CA GLU A 168 -4.42 -20.89 11.09
C GLU A 168 -4.92 -19.64 11.84
N VAL A 169 -5.70 -18.78 11.19
CA VAL A 169 -6.31 -17.61 11.83
C VAL A 169 -7.32 -18.02 12.90
N GLU A 170 -8.18 -18.99 12.62
CA GLU A 170 -9.17 -19.49 13.59
C GLU A 170 -8.50 -20.17 14.79
N GLU A 171 -7.42 -20.91 14.58
CA GLU A 171 -6.60 -21.47 15.66
C GLU A 171 -5.97 -20.37 16.52
N LEU A 172 -5.40 -19.33 15.89
CA LEU A 172 -4.81 -18.20 16.60
C LEU A 172 -5.85 -17.43 17.43
N LYS A 173 -7.05 -17.20 16.89
CA LYS A 173 -8.17 -16.56 17.61
C LYS A 173 -8.56 -17.38 18.84
N LYS A 174 -8.72 -18.70 18.70
CA LYS A 174 -9.04 -19.60 19.82
C LYS A 174 -7.97 -19.55 20.91
N ALA A 175 -6.69 -19.62 20.54
CA ALA A 175 -5.58 -19.57 21.48
C ALA A 175 -5.52 -18.24 22.26
N ARG A 176 -5.80 -17.11 21.60
CA ARG A 176 -5.85 -15.78 22.27
C ARG A 176 -7.03 -15.66 23.24
N ALA A 177 -8.20 -16.17 22.86
CA ALA A 177 -9.38 -16.15 23.73
C ALA A 177 -9.16 -16.96 25.03
N GLN A 178 -8.45 -18.09 24.94
CA GLN A 178 -8.09 -18.88 26.13
C GLN A 178 -7.12 -18.16 27.05
N LYS A 179 -6.11 -17.46 26.49
CA LYS A 179 -5.15 -16.67 27.28
C LYS A 179 -5.74 -15.47 28.02
N THR A 180 -6.85 -14.92 27.53
CA THR A 180 -7.51 -13.73 28.13
C THR A 180 -8.46 -14.12 29.28
N LYS A 181 -8.74 -15.42 29.46
CA LYS A 181 -9.60 -15.95 30.53
C LYS A 181 -8.84 -16.36 31.80
N LEU A 182 -7.51 -16.22 31.81
CA LEU A 182 -6.61 -16.42 32.94
C LEU A 182 -6.13 -15.07 33.43
#